data_AF-A0A8C1T8M9-F1
#
_entry.id   AF-A0A8C1T8M9-F1
#
_cell.length_a   1.000
_cell.length_b   1.000
_cell.length_c   1.000
_cell.angle_alpha   90.00
_cell.angle_beta   90.00
_cell.angle_gamma   90.00
#
_symmetry.space_group_name_H-M   'P 1'
#
loop_
_entity.id
_entity.type
_entity.pdbx_description
1 polymer ?
#
loop_
_entity_poly.entity_id
_entity_poly.type
_entity_poly.pdbx_seq_one_letter_code
_entity_poly.pdbx_strand_id
1 'polypeptide(L)'
;MAALVVVTKSDGELVVPARRIQAEYTSALKLLRKKSKVWCTVVRISSQMGQGVPELWDTMLQFRDVWLWNLIQENTLQNFQQHQAVRAELPELERRVTCGDISPGLAADLLLEVFSTIQ
;
A
#
# COMPACT_ATOMS: atom_id res chain seq x y z
N MET A 1 -0.63 -0.98 2.65
CA MET A 1 -1.63 0.05 2.33
C MET A 1 -1.61 1.13 3.39
N ALA A 2 -0.92 2.22 3.12
CA ALA A 2 -1.02 3.46 3.89
C ALA A 2 -2.17 4.29 3.33
N ALA A 3 -2.99 4.89 4.18
CA ALA A 3 -4.08 5.78 3.76
C ALA A 3 -3.98 7.09 4.53
N LEU A 4 -4.24 8.20 3.84
CA LEU A 4 -4.31 9.55 4.40
C LEU A 4 -5.71 10.08 4.10
N VAL A 5 -6.44 10.47 5.14
CA VAL A 5 -7.79 11.02 4.99
C VAL A 5 -7.74 12.51 5.23
N VAL A 6 -8.18 13.28 4.24
CA VAL A 6 -8.14 14.75 4.28
C VAL A 6 -9.55 15.31 4.32
N VAL A 7 -9.88 16.03 5.39
CA VAL A 7 -11.14 16.77 5.52
C VAL A 7 -10.89 18.21 5.05
N THR A 8 -11.50 18.59 3.93
CA THR A 8 -11.29 19.89 3.29
C THR A 8 -12.26 20.95 3.81
N LYS A 9 -12.03 22.23 3.45
CA LYS A 9 -12.88 23.39 3.79
C LYS A 9 -13.05 23.63 5.29
N SER A 10 -11.99 23.39 6.08
CA SER A 10 -11.99 23.66 7.52
C SER A 10 -11.77 25.16 7.81
N ASP A 11 -12.67 26.02 7.31
CA ASP A 11 -12.62 27.48 7.46
C ASP A 11 -13.95 28.07 7.95
N GLY A 12 -13.87 29.23 8.60
CA GLY A 12 -15.03 29.97 9.11
C GLY A 12 -15.94 29.12 10.01
N GLU A 13 -17.23 29.09 9.67
CA GLU A 13 -18.25 28.32 10.40
C GLU A 13 -18.11 26.80 10.25
N LEU A 14 -17.36 26.35 9.23
CA LEU A 14 -17.16 24.93 8.94
C LEU A 14 -16.04 24.29 9.76
N VAL A 15 -15.32 25.07 10.58
CA VAL A 15 -14.27 24.55 11.47
C VAL A 15 -14.84 23.54 12.48
N VAL A 16 -16.01 23.83 13.06
CA VAL A 16 -16.63 22.98 14.08
C VAL A 16 -17.13 21.66 13.47
N PRO A 17 -17.91 21.67 12.36
CA PRO A 17 -18.24 20.45 11.61
C PRO A 17 -17.01 19.66 11.16
N ALA A 18 -15.99 20.32 10.60
CA ALA A 18 -14.79 19.65 10.12
C ALA A 18 -14.04 18.94 11.26
N ARG A 19 -13.94 19.58 12.44
CA ARG A 19 -13.34 18.97 13.63
C ARG A 19 -14.14 17.76 14.12
N ARG A 20 -15.47 17.83 14.09
CA ARG A 20 -16.33 16.69 14.44
C ARG A 20 -16.08 15.51 13.50
N ILE A 21 -16.10 15.74 12.19
CA ILE A 21 -15.85 14.71 11.18
C ILE A 21 -14.45 14.12 11.32
N GLN A 22 -13.43 14.96 11.58
CA GLN A 22 -12.07 14.47 11.86
C GLN A 22 -12.05 13.50 13.05
N ALA A 23 -12.76 13.83 14.14
CA ALA A 23 -12.82 12.99 15.33
C ALA A 23 -13.57 11.67 15.07
N GLU A 24 -14.66 11.71 14.31
CA GLU A 24 -15.43 10.53 13.92
C GLU A 24 -14.57 9.58 13.06
N TYR A 25 -13.93 10.07 12.00
CA TYR A 25 -13.02 9.25 11.18
C TYR A 25 -11.82 8.73 11.97
N THR A 26 -11.23 9.57 12.82
CA THR A 26 -10.12 9.15 13.69
C THR A 26 -10.55 8.01 14.61
N SER A 27 -11.77 8.08 15.15
CA SER A 27 -12.33 7.05 16.03
C SER A 27 -12.62 5.76 15.26
N ALA A 28 -13.22 5.85 14.08
CA ALA A 28 -13.48 4.70 13.22
C ALA A 28 -12.19 3.99 12.79
N LEU A 29 -11.15 4.75 12.41
CA LEU A 29 -9.86 4.20 11.98
C LEU A 29 -9.09 3.50 13.12
N LYS A 30 -9.35 3.85 14.38
CA LYS A 30 -8.80 3.14 15.55
C LYS A 30 -9.39 1.74 15.73
N LEU A 31 -10.61 1.50 15.25
CA LEU A 31 -11.26 0.18 15.31
C LEU A 31 -10.66 -0.78 14.28
N LEU A 32 -10.00 -0.27 13.24
CA LEU A 32 -9.35 -1.07 12.21
C LEU A 32 -7.98 -1.56 12.69
N ARG A 33 -7.63 -2.80 12.34
CA ARG A 33 -6.30 -3.36 12.60
C ARG A 33 -5.24 -2.55 11.84
N LYS A 34 -4.28 -2.00 12.56
CA LYS A 34 -3.13 -1.29 11.98
C LYS A 34 -2.32 -2.23 11.09
N LYS A 35 -2.14 -1.89 9.80
CA LYS A 35 -1.27 -2.66 8.88
C LYS A 35 0.17 -2.13 8.78
N SER A 36 0.48 -0.94 9.30
CA SER A 36 1.82 -0.32 9.23
C SER A 36 2.13 0.58 10.44
N LYS A 37 3.41 0.95 10.64
CA LYS A 37 3.82 1.94 11.64
C LYS A 37 3.36 3.36 11.27
N VAL A 38 3.49 3.74 10.00
CA VAL A 38 2.90 4.96 9.43
C VAL A 38 1.48 4.60 8.98
N TRP A 39 0.50 4.80 9.85
CA TRP A 39 -0.88 4.33 9.66
C TRP A 39 -1.89 5.45 9.89
N CYS A 40 -2.72 5.67 8.86
CA CYS A 40 -3.98 6.41 8.87
C CYS A 40 -4.02 7.65 9.78
N THR A 41 -3.52 8.76 9.26
CA THR A 41 -3.72 10.10 9.85
C THR A 41 -4.92 10.77 9.20
N VAL A 42 -5.78 11.41 10.01
CA VAL A 42 -6.85 12.26 9.52
C VAL A 42 -6.46 13.73 9.71
N VAL A 43 -6.24 14.44 8.61
CA VAL A 43 -5.81 15.85 8.62
C VAL A 43 -6.95 16.73 8.12
N ARG A 44 -7.08 17.93 8.69
CA ARG A 44 -8.01 18.96 8.21
C ARG A 44 -7.23 20.03 7.47
N ILE A 45 -7.75 20.48 6.34
CA ILE A 45 -7.15 21.57 5.57
C ILE A 45 -8.19 22.62 5.20
N SER A 46 -7.76 23.87 5.12
CA SER A 46 -8.47 24.92 4.41
C SER A 46 -7.63 25.34 3.21
N SER A 47 -8.12 25.05 2.01
CA SER A 47 -7.45 25.49 0.79
C SER A 47 -7.52 26.99 0.59
N GLN A 48 -8.53 27.66 1.15
CA GLN A 48 -8.74 29.10 0.97
C GLN A 48 -7.84 29.92 1.89
N MET A 49 -7.61 29.46 3.12
CA MET A 49 -6.72 30.12 4.08
C MET A 49 -5.30 29.53 4.12
N GLY A 50 -5.04 28.47 3.36
CA GLY A 50 -3.75 27.75 3.37
C GLY A 50 -3.46 27.00 4.68
N GLN A 51 -4.40 26.95 5.63
CA GLN A 51 -4.22 26.28 6.92
C GLN A 51 -4.21 24.75 6.75
N GLY A 52 -3.27 24.07 7.43
CA GLY A 52 -3.18 22.61 7.41
C GLY A 52 -2.43 22.03 6.20
N VAL A 53 -2.07 22.86 5.22
CA VAL A 53 -1.36 22.43 4.00
C VAL A 53 0.10 22.04 4.29
N PRO A 54 0.88 22.79 5.08
CA PRO A 54 2.24 22.37 5.45
C PRO A 54 2.25 21.04 6.22
N GLU A 55 1.34 20.87 7.17
CA GLU A 55 1.24 19.66 7.99
C GLU A 55 0.79 18.45 7.15
N LEU A 56 -0.08 18.69 6.16
CA LEU A 56 -0.44 17.67 5.17
C LEU A 56 0.78 17.25 4.35
N TRP A 57 1.60 18.20 3.91
CA TRP A 57 2.80 17.93 3.12
C TRP A 57 3.83 17.11 3.91
N ASP A 58 4.11 17.47 5.16
CA ASP A 58 5.00 16.71 6.04
C ASP A 58 4.51 15.28 6.25
N THR A 59 3.19 15.13 6.43
CA THR A 59 2.55 13.81 6.54
C THR A 59 2.71 13.01 5.25
N MET A 60 2.52 13.63 4.07
CA MET A 60 2.74 12.98 2.78
C MET A 60 4.20 12.54 2.58
N LEU A 61 5.17 13.34 3.02
CA LEU A 61 6.59 12.98 2.95
C LEU A 61 6.90 11.74 3.78
N GLN A 62 6.32 11.61 4.98
CA GLN A 62 6.46 10.39 5.80
C GLN A 62 5.84 9.15 5.13
N PHE A 63 4.77 9.33 4.36
CA PHE A 63 4.13 8.24 3.61
C PHE A 63 4.91 7.82 2.36
N ARG A 64 5.71 8.72 1.78
CA ARG A 64 6.43 8.49 0.51
C ARG A 64 7.29 7.23 0.54
N ASP A 65 8.08 7.04 1.58
CA ASP A 65 9.05 5.94 1.64
C ASP A 65 8.34 4.58 1.78
N VAL A 66 7.25 4.54 2.56
CA VAL A 66 6.39 3.35 2.68
C VAL A 66 5.68 3.06 1.35
N TRP A 67 5.22 4.10 0.65
CA TRP A 67 4.54 3.95 -0.62
C TRP A 67 5.49 3.44 -1.71
N LEU A 68 6.71 3.96 -1.77
CA LEU A 68 7.75 3.53 -2.70
C LEU A 68 8.00 2.03 -2.60
N TRP A 69 8.24 1.51 -1.39
CA TRP A 69 8.48 0.09 -1.21
C TRP A 69 7.27 -0.78 -1.55
N ASN A 70 6.04 -0.34 -1.24
CA ASN A 70 4.84 -1.06 -1.65
C ASN A 70 4.73 -1.12 -3.18
N LEU A 71 4.95 0.00 -3.88
CA LEU A 71 4.93 0.04 -5.34
C LEU A 71 6.01 -0.86 -5.97
N ILE A 72 7.22 -0.87 -5.40
CA ILE A 72 8.28 -1.76 -5.87
C ILE A 72 7.84 -3.22 -5.72
N GLN A 73 7.32 -3.62 -4.56
CA GLN A 73 6.87 -4.99 -4.32
C GLN A 73 5.71 -5.39 -5.26
N GLU A 74 4.72 -4.52 -5.42
CA GLU A 74 3.57 -4.75 -6.31
C GLU A 74 4.03 -4.87 -7.78
N ASN A 75 4.86 -3.96 -8.26
CA ASN A 75 5.37 -3.98 -9.63
C ASN A 75 6.28 -5.17 -9.89
N THR A 76 7.18 -5.51 -8.96
CA THR A 76 8.05 -6.69 -9.09
C THR A 76 7.22 -7.95 -9.19
N LEU A 77 6.21 -8.12 -8.32
CA LEU A 77 5.34 -9.29 -8.36
C LEU A 77 4.51 -9.34 -9.65
N GLN A 78 3.95 -8.21 -10.09
CA GLN A 78 3.21 -8.13 -11.35
C GLN A 78 4.09 -8.48 -12.55
N ASN A 79 5.28 -7.90 -12.64
CA ASN A 79 6.23 -8.16 -13.72
C ASN A 79 6.65 -9.64 -13.73
N PHE A 80 6.89 -10.23 -12.56
CA PHE A 80 7.21 -11.64 -12.43
C PHE A 80 6.07 -12.53 -12.92
N GLN A 81 4.82 -12.27 -12.51
CA GLN A 81 3.64 -13.03 -12.93
C GLN A 81 3.31 -12.86 -14.43
N GLN A 82 3.60 -11.69 -15.00
CA GLN A 82 3.37 -11.41 -16.42
C GLN A 82 4.46 -11.95 -17.34
N HIS A 83 5.61 -12.36 -16.80
CA HIS A 83 6.73 -12.86 -17.58
C HIS A 83 6.35 -14.17 -18.31
N GLN A 84 6.59 -14.23 -19.63
CA GLN A 84 6.14 -15.34 -20.47
C GLN A 84 6.69 -16.69 -20.01
N ALA A 85 7.98 -16.75 -19.65
CA ALA A 85 8.61 -18.00 -19.19
C ALA A 85 8.06 -18.47 -17.84
N VAL A 86 7.83 -17.54 -16.90
CA VAL A 86 7.24 -17.85 -15.59
C VAL A 86 5.82 -18.37 -15.79
N ARG A 87 5.02 -17.71 -16.63
CA ARG A 87 3.64 -18.14 -16.92
C ARG A 87 3.55 -19.50 -17.61
N ALA A 88 4.56 -19.89 -18.39
CA ALA A 88 4.61 -21.20 -19.04
C ALA A 88 4.93 -22.33 -18.03
N GLU A 89 5.85 -22.10 -17.09
CA GLU A 89 6.31 -23.10 -16.12
C GLU A 89 5.44 -23.20 -14.85
N LEU A 90 4.72 -22.14 -14.50
CA LEU A 90 3.93 -22.04 -13.26
C LEU A 90 2.91 -23.19 -13.07
N PRO A 91 2.11 -23.60 -14.08
CA PRO A 91 1.11 -24.65 -13.88
C PRO A 91 1.71 -26.01 -13.52
N GLU A 92 2.87 -26.37 -14.10
CA GLU A 92 3.51 -27.66 -13.83
C GLU A 92 4.19 -27.66 -12.44
N LEU A 93 4.80 -26.56 -12.04
CA LEU A 93 5.37 -26.43 -10.69
C LEU A 93 4.30 -26.42 -9.60
N GLU A 94 3.17 -25.76 -9.82
CA GLU A 94 2.01 -25.82 -8.90
C GLU A 94 1.47 -27.25 -8.76
N ARG A 95 1.39 -27.99 -9.86
CA ARG A 95 0.98 -29.40 -9.85
C ARG A 95 1.95 -30.24 -9.01
N ARG A 96 3.26 -30.10 -9.23
CA ARG A 96 4.30 -30.83 -8.49
C ARG A 96 4.31 -30.49 -6.99
N VAL A 97 4.07 -29.24 -6.62
CA VAL A 97 3.91 -28.84 -5.21
C VAL A 97 2.66 -29.47 -4.60
N THR A 98 1.54 -29.46 -5.32
CA THR A 98 0.26 -30.01 -4.84
C THR A 98 0.32 -31.54 -4.67
N CYS A 99 1.03 -32.22 -5.56
CA CYS A 99 1.27 -33.66 -5.47
C CYS A 99 2.32 -34.04 -4.40
N GLY A 100 3.06 -33.07 -3.85
CA GLY A 100 4.10 -33.31 -2.85
C GLY A 100 5.45 -33.74 -3.44
N ASP A 101 5.64 -33.63 -4.76
CA ASP A 101 6.87 -34.00 -5.45
C ASP A 101 8.03 -33.00 -5.17
N ILE A 102 7.69 -31.73 -4.92
CA ILE A 102 8.64 -30.67 -4.56
C ILE A 102 8.08 -29.76 -3.46
N SER A 103 8.97 -29.11 -2.70
CA SER A 103 8.57 -28.12 -1.70
C SER A 103 8.20 -26.78 -2.36
N PRO A 104 7.30 -25.98 -1.75
CA PRO A 104 6.99 -24.63 -2.24
C PRO A 104 8.22 -23.72 -2.34
N GLY A 105 9.19 -23.89 -1.44
CA GLY A 105 10.45 -23.14 -1.48
C GLY A 105 11.28 -23.46 -2.72
N LEU A 106 11.46 -24.74 -3.02
CA LEU A 106 12.18 -25.18 -4.22
C LEU A 106 11.46 -24.74 -5.50
N ALA A 107 10.13 -24.79 -5.54
CA ALA A 107 9.35 -24.29 -6.67
C ALA A 107 9.55 -22.79 -6.89
N ALA A 108 9.64 -21.99 -5.81
CA ALA A 108 9.92 -20.57 -5.89
C ALA A 108 11.33 -20.29 -6.43
N ASP A 109 12.34 -21.02 -5.95
CA ASP A 109 13.73 -20.89 -6.43
C ASP A 109 13.84 -21.21 -7.92
N LEU A 110 13.20 -22.31 -8.38
CA LEU A 110 13.17 -22.68 -9.80
C LEU A 110 12.50 -21.60 -10.66
N LEU A 111 11.39 -21.01 -10.21
CA LEU A 111 10.75 -19.91 -10.96
C LEU A 111 11.63 -18.65 -11.01
N LEU A 112 12.41 -18.38 -9.96
CA LEU A 112 13.37 -17.27 -9.93
C LEU A 112 14.55 -17.52 -10.87
N GLU A 113 15.02 -18.76 -11.01
CA GLU A 113 16.02 -19.15 -12.02
C GLU A 113 15.49 -18.97 -13.45
N VAL A 114 14.26 -19.42 -13.71
CA VAL A 114 13.60 -19.23 -15.02
C VAL A 114 13.46 -17.74 -15.36
N PHE A 115 13.20 -16.90 -14.36
CA PHE A 115 13.13 -15.45 -14.53
C PHE A 115 14.50 -14.79 -14.80
N SER A 116 15.59 -15.29 -14.21
CA SER A 116 16.93 -14.69 -14.34
C SER A 116 17.72 -15.18 -15.56
N THR A 117 17.39 -16.35 -16.11
CA THR A 117 18.14 -16.99 -17.20
C THR A 117 17.91 -16.33 -18.57
N ILE A 118 16.88 -15.50 -18.72
CA ILE A 118 16.57 -14.81 -19.97
C ILE A 118 16.82 -13.31 -19.78
N GLN A 119 18.08 -12.91 -19.96
CA GLN A 119 18.47 -11.53 -20.27
C GLN A 119 18.89 -11.43 -21.74
#